data_AF-A0A1R0H191-F1
#
_entry.id   AF-A0A1R0H191-F1
#
_cell.length_a   1.000
_cell.length_b   1.000
_cell.length_c   1.000
_cell.angle_alpha   90.00
_cell.angle_beta   90.00
_cell.angle_gamma   90.00
#
_symmetry.space_group_name_H-M   'P 1'
#
loop_
_entity.id
_entity.type
_entity.pdbx_description
1 polymer ?
#
loop_
_entity_poly.entity_id
_entity_poly.type
_entity_poly.pdbx_seq_one_letter_code
_entity_poly.pdbx_strand_id
1 'polypeptide(L)'
;MGSDKKLGMSWTQLKEEGRDAFEAAKSISKHLPDLYFNMQEDFKARATIFIFHSVSDAQQLMEKYIIYGEKKVEFYQTVRYEENGTIIDIPSYRGCRYYIPHKINQCTTGCARDDKRHKCM
;
A
#
# COMPACT_ATOMS: atom_id res chain seq x y z
N MET A 1 -8.78 -14.54 4.71
CA MET A 1 -7.31 -14.63 4.77
C MET A 1 -6.74 -13.25 4.52
N GLY A 2 -6.03 -12.73 5.53
CA GLY A 2 -5.94 -11.31 5.87
C GLY A 2 -4.99 -10.47 5.02
N SER A 3 -5.33 -9.19 4.91
CA SER A 3 -4.53 -8.17 4.24
C SER A 3 -3.19 -7.87 4.92
N ASP A 4 -2.93 -8.42 6.11
CA ASP A 4 -1.65 -8.30 6.82
C ASP A 4 -0.47 -8.93 6.08
N LYS A 5 -0.77 -9.67 5.02
CA LYS A 5 0.22 -10.27 4.13
C LYS A 5 0.39 -9.50 2.82
N LYS A 6 -0.24 -8.33 2.67
CA LYS A 6 -0.24 -7.57 1.41
C LYS A 6 0.35 -6.18 1.62
N LEU A 7 1.41 -5.90 0.88
CA LEU A 7 2.06 -4.59 0.86
C LEU A 7 2.03 -4.01 -0.55
N GLY A 8 1.75 -2.73 -0.67
CA GLY A 8 1.82 -1.97 -1.90
C GLY A 8 3.10 -1.15 -1.99
N MET A 9 3.56 -0.93 -3.22
CA MET A 9 4.64 -0.01 -3.56
C MET A 9 4.20 0.84 -4.74
N SER A 10 4.07 2.14 -4.53
CA SER A 10 3.65 3.07 -5.58
C SER A 10 4.77 3.31 -6.59
N TRP A 11 4.46 3.21 -7.88
CA TRP A 11 5.38 3.50 -8.99
C TRP A 11 5.71 4.97 -9.09
N THR A 12 4.92 5.87 -8.50
CA THR A 12 5.22 7.31 -8.47
C THR A 12 6.51 7.67 -7.73
N GLN A 13 7.04 6.74 -6.95
CA GLN A 13 8.30 6.89 -6.23
C GLN A 13 9.51 6.57 -7.13
N LEU A 14 9.28 5.83 -8.20
CA LEU A 14 10.27 5.41 -9.17
C LEU A 14 10.48 6.53 -10.20
N LYS A 15 11.64 6.56 -10.86
CA LYS A 15 11.89 7.53 -11.95
C LYS A 15 11.22 7.08 -13.24
N GLU A 16 10.96 5.78 -13.34
CA GLU A 16 10.38 5.06 -14.46
C GLU A 16 8.85 5.17 -14.43
N GLU A 17 8.21 5.19 -15.61
CA GLU A 17 6.76 5.22 -15.74
C GLU A 17 6.23 3.96 -16.45
N GLY A 18 4.96 3.61 -16.19
CA GLY A 18 4.29 2.52 -16.90
C GLY A 18 5.00 1.17 -16.74
N ARG A 19 5.34 0.53 -17.88
CA ARG A 19 5.96 -0.81 -17.89
C ARG A 19 7.39 -0.80 -17.32
N ASP A 20 8.10 0.30 -17.43
CA ASP A 20 9.47 0.43 -16.91
C ASP A 20 9.47 0.49 -15.38
N ALA A 21 8.42 1.05 -14.78
CA ALA A 21 8.23 1.06 -13.33
C ALA A 21 8.05 -0.35 -12.75
N PHE A 22 7.44 -1.27 -13.51
CA PHE A 22 7.33 -2.66 -13.09
C PHE A 22 8.66 -3.40 -13.16
N GLU A 23 9.46 -3.18 -14.20
CA GLU A 23 10.79 -3.79 -14.28
C GLU A 23 11.72 -3.24 -13.18
N ALA A 24 11.58 -1.96 -12.82
CA ALA A 24 12.21 -1.39 -11.63
C ALA A 24 11.71 -2.08 -10.34
N ALA A 25 10.40 -2.32 -10.20
CA ALA A 25 9.84 -3.08 -9.08
C ALA A 25 10.38 -4.51 -8.97
N LYS A 26 10.56 -5.22 -10.10
CA LYS A 26 11.22 -6.53 -10.14
C LYS A 26 12.70 -6.45 -9.77
N SER A 27 13.37 -5.37 -10.17
CA SER A 27 14.77 -5.15 -9.78
C SER A 27 14.87 -4.95 -8.27
N ILE A 28 13.99 -4.13 -7.68
CA ILE A 28 13.88 -3.94 -6.23
C ILE A 28 13.60 -5.28 -5.54
N SER A 29 12.72 -6.12 -6.10
CA SER A 29 12.35 -7.39 -5.48
C SER A 29 13.51 -8.38 -5.37
N LYS A 30 14.51 -8.30 -6.27
CA LYS A 30 15.73 -9.12 -6.19
C LYS A 30 16.66 -8.71 -5.06
N HIS A 31 16.52 -7.49 -4.54
CA HIS A 31 17.31 -6.97 -3.42
C HIS A 31 16.59 -7.14 -2.08
N LEU A 32 15.36 -7.68 -2.10
CA LEU A 32 14.68 -8.07 -0.88
C LEU A 32 15.43 -9.23 -0.21
N PRO A 33 15.36 -9.33 1.13
CA PRO A 33 15.80 -10.54 1.82
C PRO A 33 15.07 -11.75 1.24
N ASP A 34 15.56 -12.96 1.53
CA ASP A 34 15.00 -14.23 1.07
C ASP A 34 13.59 -14.48 1.64
N LEU A 35 12.64 -13.67 1.15
CA LEU A 35 11.25 -13.59 1.56
C LEU A 35 10.42 -14.24 0.46
N TYR A 36 9.48 -15.08 0.87
CA TYR A 36 8.62 -15.78 -0.06
C TYR A 36 7.34 -14.98 -0.30
N PHE A 37 7.23 -14.37 -1.48
CA PHE A 37 6.07 -13.56 -1.89
C PHE A 37 5.78 -13.68 -3.39
N ASN A 38 4.54 -13.38 -3.75
CA ASN A 38 4.11 -13.15 -5.13
C ASN A 38 4.01 -11.66 -5.40
N MET A 39 4.29 -11.23 -6.63
CA MET A 39 4.07 -9.85 -7.07
C MET A 39 2.88 -9.77 -8.02
N GLN A 40 2.06 -8.75 -7.85
CA GLN A 40 0.94 -8.43 -8.73
C GLN A 40 1.01 -6.96 -9.15
N GLU A 41 0.76 -6.70 -10.43
CA GLU A 41 0.71 -5.34 -10.98
C GLU A 41 -0.70 -4.77 -10.86
N ASP A 42 -0.81 -3.53 -10.38
CA ASP A 42 -2.01 -2.71 -10.51
C ASP A 42 -1.68 -1.47 -11.35
N PHE A 43 -1.82 -1.63 -12.68
CA PHE A 43 -1.60 -0.55 -13.64
C PHE A 43 -2.52 0.65 -13.43
N LYS A 44 -3.73 0.42 -12.90
CA LYS A 44 -4.70 1.50 -12.67
C LYS A 44 -4.27 2.37 -11.49
N ALA A 45 -3.73 1.74 -10.46
CA ALA A 45 -3.13 2.40 -9.31
C ALA A 45 -1.73 2.93 -9.54
N ARG A 46 -1.05 2.43 -10.58
CA ARG A 46 0.40 2.55 -10.78
C ARG A 46 1.14 2.07 -9.53
N ALA A 47 0.90 0.83 -9.14
CA ALA A 47 1.53 0.22 -7.98
C ALA A 47 1.83 -1.28 -8.19
N THR A 48 2.83 -1.77 -7.48
CA THR A 48 3.10 -3.21 -7.33
C THR A 48 2.61 -3.68 -5.97
N ILE A 49 1.83 -4.76 -5.95
CA ILE A 49 1.35 -5.41 -4.73
C ILE A 49 2.17 -6.67 -4.47
N PHE A 50 2.80 -6.72 -3.31
CA PHE A 50 3.55 -7.86 -2.77
C PHE A 50 2.62 -8.65 -1.86
N ILE A 51 2.41 -9.93 -2.20
CA ILE A 51 1.53 -10.86 -1.49
C ILE A 51 2.41 -11.92 -0.84
N PHE A 52 2.61 -11.79 0.46
CA PHE A 52 3.43 -12.68 1.27
C PHE A 52 2.67 -13.93 1.70
N HIS A 53 3.40 -15.02 1.93
CA HIS A 53 2.83 -16.23 2.51
C HIS A 53 2.71 -16.14 4.03
N SER A 54 3.60 -15.39 4.68
CA SER A 54 3.66 -15.15 6.12
C SER A 54 3.42 -13.67 6.47
N VAL A 55 2.76 -13.40 7.60
CA VAL A 55 2.63 -12.04 8.15
C VAL A 55 3.98 -11.53 8.66
N SER A 56 4.80 -12.41 9.23
CA SER A 56 6.15 -12.06 9.70
C SER A 56 7.01 -11.54 8.55
N ASP A 57 6.95 -12.16 7.38
CA ASP A 57 7.72 -11.74 6.21
C ASP A 57 7.28 -10.35 5.72
N ALA A 58 5.98 -10.09 5.72
CA ALA A 58 5.45 -8.77 5.40
C ALA A 58 5.90 -7.72 6.43
N GLN A 59 5.85 -8.03 7.73
CA GLN A 59 6.32 -7.14 8.79
C GLN A 59 7.82 -6.84 8.68
N GLN A 60 8.64 -7.86 8.42
CA GLN A 60 10.08 -7.69 8.18
C GLN A 60 10.37 -6.73 7.02
N LEU A 61 9.56 -6.77 5.95
CA LEU A 61 9.70 -5.80 4.87
C LEU A 61 9.23 -4.41 5.28
N MET A 62 8.15 -4.28 6.05
CA MET A 62 7.66 -2.97 6.54
C MET A 62 8.63 -2.27 7.50
N GLU A 63 9.35 -3.02 8.32
CA GLU A 63 10.36 -2.48 9.24
C GLU A 63 11.66 -2.07 8.54
N LYS A 64 11.94 -2.70 7.40
CA LYS A 64 13.12 -2.41 6.58
C LYS A 64 12.81 -1.32 5.56
N TYR A 65 13.85 -0.64 5.12
CA TYR A 65 13.79 0.26 3.98
C TYR A 65 14.76 -0.18 2.91
N ILE A 66 14.38 0.04 1.66
CA ILE A 66 15.23 -0.22 0.51
C ILE A 66 15.58 1.11 -0.13
N ILE A 67 16.84 1.24 -0.54
CA ILE A 67 17.28 2.37 -1.35
C ILE A 67 17.38 1.86 -2.79
N TYR A 68 16.66 2.50 -3.70
CA TYR A 68 16.73 2.22 -5.13
C TYR A 68 17.16 3.49 -5.87
N GLY A 69 18.28 3.39 -6.61
CA GLY A 69 19.01 4.56 -7.09
C GLY A 69 19.54 5.38 -5.90
N GLU A 70 18.86 6.48 -5.59
CA GLU A 70 19.20 7.41 -4.50
C GLU A 70 17.98 7.75 -3.62
N LYS A 71 16.86 7.05 -3.81
CA LYS A 71 15.62 7.30 -3.08
C LYS A 71 15.27 6.10 -2.21
N LYS A 72 14.78 6.41 -1.01
CA LYS A 72 14.13 5.43 -0.15
C LYS A 72 12.81 5.03 -0.81
N VAL A 73 12.62 3.74 -1.00
CA VAL A 73 11.36 3.16 -1.49
C VAL A 73 10.48 2.89 -0.28
N GLU A 74 9.28 3.45 -0.28
CA GLU A 74 8.30 3.23 0.78
C GLU A 74 7.26 2.19 0.39
N PHE A 75 7.07 1.22 1.29
CA PHE A 75 6.01 0.22 1.23
C PHE A 75 4.86 0.63 2.15
N TYR A 76 3.63 0.26 1.79
CA TYR A 76 2.46 0.50 2.62
C TYR A 76 1.57 -0.73 2.69
N GLN A 77 0.95 -0.97 3.85
CA GLN A 77 -0.03 -2.04 3.98
C GLN A 77 -1.32 -1.66 3.24
N THR A 78 -1.87 -2.58 2.44
CA THR A 78 -3.11 -2.31 1.65
C THR A 78 -4.37 -2.26 2.51
N VAL A 79 -4.30 -2.73 3.75
CA VAL A 79 -5.33 -2.58 4.78
C VAL A 79 -4.62 -2.33 6.10
N ARG A 80 -5.11 -1.39 6.90
CA ARG A 80 -4.64 -1.09 8.24
C ARG A 80 -5.80 -1.27 9.20
N TYR A 81 -5.54 -1.88 10.36
CA TYR A 81 -6.55 -2.02 11.41
C TYR A 81 -6.28 -0.97 12.49
N GLU A 82 -7.28 -0.17 12.82
CA GLU A 82 -7.26 0.81 13.92
C GLU A 82 -8.30 0.40 14.98
N GLU A 83 -8.13 0.85 16.23
CA GLU A 83 -9.03 0.50 17.35
C GLU A 83 -10.51 0.80 17.06
N ASN A 84 -10.78 1.79 16.20
CA ASN A 84 -12.13 2.25 15.87
C ASN A 84 -12.64 1.76 14.50
N GLY A 85 -11.77 1.23 13.64
CA GLY A 85 -12.16 0.79 12.30
C GLY A 85 -11.00 0.28 11.44
N THR A 86 -11.35 -0.34 10.31
CA THR A 86 -10.39 -0.84 9.33
C THR A 86 -10.26 0.14 8.18
N ILE A 87 -9.04 0.58 7.89
CA ILE A 87 -8.67 1.37 6.73
C ILE A 87 -8.27 0.44 5.58
N ILE A 88 -8.90 0.55 4.41
CA ILE A 88 -8.50 -0.17 3.20
C ILE A 88 -7.98 0.85 2.19
N ASP A 89 -6.70 0.76 1.86
CA ASP A 89 -6.08 1.52 0.78
C ASP A 89 -6.27 0.71 -0.52
N ILE A 90 -7.35 0.98 -1.24
CA ILE A 90 -7.66 0.33 -2.53
C ILE A 90 -6.96 1.11 -3.65
N PRO A 91 -5.90 0.55 -4.26
CA PRO A 91 -5.08 1.29 -5.21
C PRO A 91 -5.87 1.64 -6.51
N SER A 92 -6.83 0.79 -6.89
CA SER A 92 -7.59 0.88 -8.14
C SER A 92 -8.59 2.05 -8.23
N TYR A 93 -8.79 2.83 -7.16
CA TYR A 93 -9.76 3.94 -7.14
C TYR A 93 -9.10 5.22 -6.62
N ARG A 94 -8.37 5.93 -7.49
CA ARG A 94 -7.85 7.32 -7.35
C ARG A 94 -8.00 7.94 -5.95
N GLY A 95 -7.10 7.60 -5.03
CA GLY A 95 -7.01 8.26 -3.72
C GLY A 95 -8.16 7.97 -2.74
N CYS A 96 -8.98 6.95 -2.98
CA CYS A 96 -10.05 6.55 -2.08
C CYS A 96 -9.53 5.55 -1.05
N ARG A 97 -9.39 6.04 0.18
CA ARG A 97 -9.20 5.23 1.38
C ARG A 97 -10.58 4.92 1.96
N TYR A 98 -10.89 3.63 2.14
CA TYR A 98 -12.16 3.23 2.77
C TYR A 98 -11.95 3.04 4.26
N TYR A 99 -12.75 3.71 5.08
CA TYR A 99 -12.80 3.48 6.52
C TYR A 99 -14.04 2.67 6.87
N ILE A 100 -13.86 1.52 7.50
CA ILE A 100 -14.94 0.64 7.95
C ILE A 100 -14.96 0.67 9.48
N PRO A 101 -15.91 1.39 10.12
CA PRO A 101 -15.97 1.44 11.57
C PRO A 101 -16.33 0.09 12.19
N HIS A 102 -15.67 -0.29 13.29
CA HIS A 102 -15.95 -1.55 14.01
C HIS A 102 -17.26 -1.52 14.81
N LYS A 103 -17.79 -0.31 15.09
CA LYS A 103 -19.12 -0.13 15.68
C LYS A 103 -20.05 0.45 14.61
N ILE A 104 -21.09 -0.29 14.27
CA ILE A 104 -22.14 0.14 13.34
C ILE A 104 -22.99 1.20 14.03
N ASN A 105 -22.57 2.45 13.98
CA ASN A 105 -23.43 3.61 14.12
C ASN A 105 -22.91 4.67 13.15
N GLN A 106 -23.58 4.77 12.00
CA GLN A 106 -23.38 5.72 10.89
C GLN A 106 -22.26 5.36 9.88
N CYS A 107 -22.69 4.90 8.70
CA CYS A 107 -21.88 4.87 7.48
C CYS A 107 -21.53 6.29 7.06
N THR A 108 -20.33 6.78 7.39
CA THR A 108 -19.79 7.98 6.75
C THR A 108 -18.87 7.56 5.62
N THR A 109 -19.38 7.60 4.38
CA THR A 109 -18.54 7.55 3.18
C THR A 109 -17.81 8.90 3.06
N GLY A 110 -16.58 8.98 3.53
CA GLY A 110 -15.75 10.17 3.42
C GLY A 110 -14.53 9.92 2.53
N CYS A 111 -14.51 10.46 1.32
CA CYS A 111 -13.26 10.62 0.58
C CYS A 111 -12.44 11.70 1.29
N ALA A 112 -11.51 11.30 2.16
CA ALA A 112 -10.55 12.23 2.76
C ALA A 112 -9.59 12.73 1.67
N ARG A 113 -9.97 13.81 0.99
CA ARG A 113 -9.00 14.70 0.36
C ARG A 113 -8.46 15.57 1.48
N ASP A 114 -7.15 15.55 1.67
CA ASP A 114 -6.42 16.52 2.47
C ASP A 114 -6.67 17.92 1.89
N ASP A 115 -7.78 18.53 2.29
CA ASP A 115 -8.00 19.96 2.11
C ASP A 115 -8.55 20.53 3.41
N LYS A 116 -7.75 21.41 3.99
CA LYS A 116 -8.12 22.21 5.15
C LYS A 116 -9.30 23.09 4.76
N ARG A 117 -10.54 22.67 5.06
CA ARG A 117 -11.68 23.55 5.43
C ARG A 117 -13.02 22.79 5.38
N HIS A 118 -13.59 22.48 6.54
CA HIS A 118 -14.80 23.15 7.06
C HIS A 118 -15.30 22.43 8.32
N LYS A 119 -15.56 23.21 9.36
CA LYS A 119 -16.45 22.86 10.47
C LYS A 119 -17.85 22.61 9.92
N CYS A 120 -18.59 21.68 10.50
CA CYS A 120 -20.00 21.91 10.82
C CYS A 120 -20.30 21.36 12.21
N MET A 121 -21.06 22.17 12.95
CA MET A 121 -21.63 21.96 14.28
C MET A 121 -22.62 20.80 14.32
#